data_AF-A0A426XE20-F1
#
_entry.id   AF-A0A426XE20-F1
#
_cell.length_a   1.000
_cell.length_b   1.000
_cell.length_c   1.000
_cell.angle_alpha   90.00
_cell.angle_beta   90.00
_cell.angle_gamma   90.00
#
_symmetry.space_group_name_H-M   'P 1'
#
loop_
_entity.id
_entity.type
_entity.pdbx_description
1 polymer ?
#
loop_
_entity_poly.entity_id
_entity_poly.type
_entity_poly.pdbx_seq_one_letter_code
_entity_poly.pdbx_strand_id
1 'polypeptide(L)'
;RNDGLLELAKLDFNLVQSLHREELKSLSIWWKDLALAKSLSFVRDRLVECYYWILGVFSEPHYSRARESRLFTDAIQRFAVDQLPNYMKDFYLVMIHNLEEMKDELTPEEKYRMLYLKEEIKILARVYFVESKWGVEGYVPTVEEHLDISGMGDEAKKEAFEWVMSYPTLLKASSIICRVMDDINSHELEQERGHTASTVECYMKQHGTDANEACKKLQVLVQDAWKDVNKGCLNPTAAVPMSLLERIVNFTRSMEDIHKNIDSYTHSNTTMKDRITLLLLQPVPV
;
A
#
# COMPACT_ATOMS: atom_id res chain seq x y z
N ARG A 1 -4.22 -13.19 -32.93
CA ARG A 1 -4.48 -11.83 -32.41
C ARG A 1 -5.92 -11.49 -32.75
N ASN A 2 -6.69 -11.00 -31.78
CA ASN A 2 -8.06 -10.49 -31.99
C ASN A 2 -7.96 -8.98 -31.77
N ASP A 3 -8.29 -8.18 -32.79
CA ASP A 3 -8.04 -6.74 -32.75
C ASP A 3 -9.02 -5.98 -31.84
N GLY A 4 -10.27 -6.45 -31.69
CA GLY A 4 -11.22 -5.85 -30.75
C GLY A 4 -10.84 -6.07 -29.28
N LEU A 5 -10.30 -7.25 -28.94
CA LEU A 5 -9.73 -7.48 -27.59
C LEU A 5 -8.46 -6.66 -27.35
N LEU A 6 -7.65 -6.42 -28.39
CA LEU A 6 -6.47 -5.56 -28.29
C LEU A 6 -6.88 -4.11 -28.07
N GLU A 7 -7.84 -3.59 -28.84
CA GLU A 7 -8.37 -2.22 -28.70
C GLU A 7 -8.95 -1.99 -27.30
N LEU A 8 -9.77 -2.91 -26.80
CA LEU A 8 -10.31 -2.87 -25.44
C LEU A 8 -9.20 -2.80 -24.37
N ALA A 9 -8.17 -3.66 -24.47
CA ALA A 9 -7.06 -3.67 -23.51
C ALA A 9 -6.23 -2.38 -23.52
N LYS A 10 -6.07 -1.72 -24.68
CA LYS A 10 -5.42 -0.41 -24.76
C LYS A 10 -6.25 0.69 -24.09
N LEU A 11 -7.56 0.69 -24.34
CA LEU A 11 -8.49 1.68 -23.78
C LEU A 11 -8.57 1.56 -22.26
N ASP A 12 -8.68 0.33 -21.74
CA ASP A 12 -8.69 0.04 -20.30
C ASP A 12 -7.39 0.48 -19.62
N PHE A 13 -6.23 0.10 -20.18
CA PHE A 13 -4.93 0.54 -19.66
C PHE A 13 -4.80 2.08 -19.64
N ASN A 14 -5.20 2.76 -20.71
CA ASN A 14 -5.14 4.23 -20.78
C ASN A 14 -6.10 4.91 -19.80
N LEU A 15 -7.28 4.31 -19.55
CA LEU A 15 -8.24 4.80 -18.55
C LEU A 15 -7.66 4.69 -17.14
N VAL A 16 -7.18 3.50 -16.75
CA VAL A 16 -6.58 3.24 -15.43
C VAL A 16 -5.32 4.10 -15.22
N GLN A 17 -4.46 4.20 -16.23
CA GLN A 17 -3.30 5.11 -16.21
C GLN A 17 -3.71 6.58 -16.01
N SER A 18 -4.84 7.02 -16.58
CA SER A 18 -5.34 8.39 -16.40
C SER A 18 -5.80 8.64 -14.96
N LEU A 19 -6.42 7.66 -14.31
CA LEU A 19 -6.80 7.74 -12.90
C LEU A 19 -5.55 7.87 -12.01
N HIS A 20 -4.57 6.98 -12.19
CA HIS A 20 -3.32 7.03 -11.43
C HIS A 20 -2.50 8.30 -11.66
N ARG A 21 -2.61 8.94 -12.83
CA ARG A 21 -2.02 10.26 -13.07
C ARG A 21 -2.64 11.36 -12.23
N GLU A 22 -3.97 11.42 -12.17
CA GLU A 22 -4.66 12.45 -11.38
C GLU A 22 -4.48 12.21 -9.88
N GLU A 23 -4.46 10.96 -9.42
CA GLU A 23 -4.06 10.56 -8.07
C GLU A 23 -2.62 11.01 -7.75
N LEU A 24 -1.63 10.63 -8.57
CA LEU A 24 -0.23 11.01 -8.35
C LEU A 24 0.01 12.52 -8.43
N LYS A 25 -0.70 13.22 -9.33
CA LYS A 25 -0.66 14.69 -9.45
C LYS A 25 -1.21 15.34 -8.19
N SER A 26 -2.34 14.85 -7.66
CA SER A 26 -2.94 15.32 -6.41
C SER A 26 -2.00 15.10 -5.22
N LEU A 27 -1.43 13.89 -5.09
CA LEU A 27 -0.44 13.56 -4.07
C LEU A 27 0.84 14.41 -4.19
N SER A 28 1.30 14.67 -5.41
CA SER A 28 2.51 15.46 -5.69
C SER A 28 2.35 16.95 -5.41
N ILE A 29 1.14 17.49 -5.54
CA ILE A 29 0.80 18.86 -5.13
C ILE A 29 0.75 18.88 -3.60
N TRP A 30 -0.04 17.99 -2.99
CA TRP A 30 -0.17 17.84 -1.55
C TRP A 30 1.18 17.74 -0.83
N TRP A 31 2.10 16.88 -1.27
CA TRP A 31 3.42 16.69 -0.67
C TRP A 31 4.32 17.94 -0.74
N LYS A 32 4.20 18.74 -1.82
CA LYS A 32 4.95 19.99 -1.97
C LYS A 32 4.43 21.07 -1.03
N ASP A 33 3.11 21.14 -0.87
CA ASP A 33 2.44 22.10 0.01
C ASP A 33 2.63 21.75 1.49
N LEU A 34 2.72 20.45 1.82
CA LEU A 34 3.02 19.93 3.16
C LEU A 34 4.42 20.33 3.68
N ALA A 35 5.35 20.64 2.77
CA ALA A 35 6.72 21.09 3.02
C ALA A 35 7.60 20.21 3.94
N LEU A 36 7.17 19.01 4.36
CA LEU A 36 7.87 18.16 5.35
C LEU A 36 9.30 17.77 4.94
N ALA A 37 9.54 17.51 3.66
CA ALA A 37 10.88 17.22 3.14
C ALA A 37 11.87 18.39 3.31
N LYS A 38 11.38 19.63 3.48
CA LYS A 38 12.20 20.81 3.77
C LYS A 38 12.43 21.02 5.28
N SER A 39 11.58 20.47 6.15
CA SER A 39 11.69 20.61 7.61
C SER A 39 12.36 19.43 8.32
N LEU A 40 12.39 18.24 7.71
CA LEU A 40 12.94 17.02 8.30
C LEU A 40 13.99 16.37 7.38
N SER A 41 15.26 16.73 7.57
CA SER A 41 16.40 16.32 6.71
C SER A 41 16.72 14.82 6.67
N PHE A 42 16.11 14.02 7.55
CA PHE A 42 16.26 12.56 7.59
C PHE A 42 15.17 11.81 6.80
N VAL A 43 14.12 12.50 6.35
CA VAL A 43 13.04 11.90 5.55
C VAL A 43 13.48 11.82 4.09
N ARG A 44 13.47 10.62 3.51
CA ARG A 44 13.77 10.39 2.10
C ARG A 44 12.61 10.88 1.23
N ASP A 45 12.88 11.74 0.26
CA ASP A 45 11.89 12.15 -0.75
C ASP A 45 11.69 10.99 -1.75
N ARG A 46 10.61 10.23 -1.55
CA ARG A 46 10.27 8.98 -2.26
C ARG A 46 8.78 8.81 -2.51
N LEU A 47 8.03 9.93 -2.59
CA LEU A 47 6.57 9.92 -2.74
C LEU A 47 6.11 9.06 -3.93
N VAL A 48 6.77 9.18 -5.08
CA VAL A 48 6.40 8.49 -6.31
C VAL A 48 6.66 7.00 -6.22
N GLU A 49 7.78 6.60 -5.60
CA GLU A 49 8.15 5.21 -5.37
C GLU A 49 7.27 4.55 -4.30
N CYS A 50 6.90 5.27 -3.24
CA CYS A 50 5.93 4.80 -2.25
C CYS A 50 4.53 4.63 -2.87
N TYR A 51 4.09 5.56 -3.72
CA TYR A 51 2.81 5.45 -4.43
C TYR A 51 2.82 4.29 -5.44
N TYR A 52 3.90 4.12 -6.23
CA TYR A 52 4.09 2.96 -7.12
C TYR A 52 4.03 1.62 -6.35
N TRP A 53 4.63 1.56 -5.15
CA TRP A 53 4.57 0.37 -4.31
C TRP A 53 3.16 0.09 -3.79
N ILE A 54 2.44 1.13 -3.35
CA ILE A 54 1.04 1.01 -2.88
C ILE A 54 0.14 0.50 -4.00
N LEU A 55 0.25 1.04 -5.23
CA LEU A 55 -0.51 0.57 -6.40
C LEU A 55 -0.32 -0.94 -6.70
N GLY A 56 0.84 -1.51 -6.36
CA GLY A 56 1.12 -2.94 -6.55
C GLY A 56 0.51 -3.86 -5.48
N VAL A 57 -0.12 -3.30 -4.43
CA VAL A 57 -0.66 -4.03 -3.28
C VAL A 57 -2.14 -3.72 -3.06
N PHE A 58 -2.52 -2.46 -3.26
CA PHE A 58 -3.87 -1.93 -3.17
C PHE A 58 -4.10 -1.03 -4.39
N SER A 59 -4.89 -1.50 -5.35
CA SER A 59 -5.40 -0.67 -6.45
C SER A 59 -6.56 0.24 -6.02
N GLU A 60 -6.97 0.16 -4.75
CA GLU A 60 -8.18 0.80 -4.20
C GLU A 60 -7.87 1.84 -3.08
N PRO A 61 -8.61 2.96 -2.96
CA PRO A 61 -7.94 4.26 -2.73
C PRO A 61 -7.93 4.89 -1.31
N HIS A 62 -7.87 4.16 -0.17
CA HIS A 62 -8.21 4.80 1.14
C HIS A 62 -7.61 4.25 2.47
N TYR A 63 -6.44 4.72 3.00
CA TYR A 63 -6.14 4.68 4.47
C TYR A 63 -5.10 5.72 5.04
N SER A 64 -5.29 6.35 6.24
CA SER A 64 -4.20 6.91 7.14
C SER A 64 -4.64 7.53 8.52
N ARG A 65 -3.73 7.51 9.53
CA ARG A 65 -3.89 7.79 11.00
C ARG A 65 -3.06 9.04 11.46
N ALA A 66 -3.06 9.60 12.70
CA ALA A 66 -3.60 9.20 14.00
C ALA A 66 -4.01 10.36 15.00
N ARG A 67 -3.09 11.01 15.76
CA ARG A 67 -3.40 11.72 17.04
C ARG A 67 -4.15 13.06 16.94
N GLU A 68 -4.08 13.64 15.76
CA GLU A 68 -4.84 14.82 15.32
C GLU A 68 -6.33 14.47 15.08
N SER A 69 -6.59 13.17 14.88
CA SER A 69 -7.92 12.62 14.57
C SER A 69 -8.97 12.93 15.63
N ARG A 70 -8.66 13.18 16.92
CA ARG A 70 -9.76 13.49 17.86
C ARG A 70 -10.47 14.80 17.49
N LEU A 71 -9.73 15.90 17.35
CA LEU A 71 -10.30 17.20 17.01
C LEU A 71 -10.80 17.20 15.56
N PHE A 72 -10.07 16.54 14.66
CA PHE A 72 -10.43 16.42 13.25
C PHE A 72 -11.69 15.57 13.01
N THR A 73 -11.84 14.44 13.71
CA THR A 73 -13.03 13.61 13.68
C THR A 73 -14.22 14.33 14.26
N ASP A 74 -14.08 15.06 15.38
CA ASP A 74 -15.16 15.86 15.96
C ASP A 74 -15.66 16.94 14.98
N ALA A 75 -14.73 17.60 14.27
CA ALA A 75 -15.04 18.56 13.21
C ALA A 75 -15.77 17.90 12.03
N ILE A 76 -15.33 16.72 11.59
CA ILE A 76 -15.99 15.90 10.56
C ILE A 76 -17.39 15.44 10.99
N GLN A 77 -17.57 14.95 12.23
CA GLN A 77 -18.89 14.51 12.71
C GLN A 77 -19.92 15.64 12.65
N ARG A 78 -19.49 16.85 13.04
CA ARG A 78 -20.31 18.06 13.11
C ARG A 78 -20.42 18.83 11.80
N PHE A 79 -19.52 18.56 10.84
CA PHE A 79 -19.27 19.45 9.70
C PHE A 79 -19.04 20.92 10.14
N ALA A 80 -18.23 21.13 11.21
CA ALA A 80 -17.85 22.46 11.73
C ALA A 80 -16.34 22.60 12.02
N VAL A 81 -15.77 23.78 11.71
CA VAL A 81 -14.33 24.11 11.85
C VAL A 81 -13.94 24.71 13.22
N ASP A 82 -14.92 24.94 14.09
CA ASP A 82 -14.86 25.86 15.23
C ASP A 82 -13.80 25.51 16.30
N GLN A 83 -13.43 24.23 16.42
CA GLN A 83 -12.57 23.71 17.49
C GLN A 83 -11.22 23.14 16.99
N LEU A 84 -10.87 23.37 15.72
CA LEU A 84 -9.61 22.89 15.16
C LEU A 84 -8.42 23.82 15.49
N PRO A 85 -7.21 23.28 15.73
CA PRO A 85 -5.97 24.06 15.68
C PRO A 85 -5.73 24.63 14.28
N ASN A 86 -5.06 25.78 14.17
CA ASN A 86 -4.91 26.47 12.88
C ASN A 86 -4.34 25.58 11.76
N TYR A 87 -3.33 24.75 12.04
CA TYR A 87 -2.74 23.83 11.05
C TYR A 87 -3.70 22.73 10.54
N MET A 88 -4.78 22.42 11.28
CA MET A 88 -5.84 21.50 10.83
C MET A 88 -6.98 22.23 10.11
N LYS A 89 -7.20 23.52 10.37
CA LYS A 89 -8.29 24.29 9.75
C LYS A 89 -8.14 24.32 8.25
N ASP A 90 -6.92 24.52 7.76
CA ASP A 90 -6.65 24.61 6.33
C ASP A 90 -7.02 23.29 5.61
N PHE A 91 -6.61 22.14 6.18
CA PHE A 91 -7.00 20.83 5.65
C PHE A 91 -8.51 20.54 5.74
N TYR A 92 -9.15 20.93 6.86
CA TYR A 92 -10.60 20.80 7.04
C TYR A 92 -11.40 21.67 6.05
N LEU A 93 -10.98 22.92 5.84
CA LEU A 93 -11.64 23.86 4.92
C LEU A 93 -11.51 23.39 3.46
N VAL A 94 -10.36 22.85 3.07
CA VAL A 94 -10.18 22.20 1.75
C VAL A 94 -11.13 21.01 1.59
N MET A 95 -11.26 20.14 2.60
CA MET A 95 -12.21 19.02 2.57
C MET A 95 -13.66 19.49 2.39
N ILE A 96 -14.07 20.56 3.07
CA ILE A 96 -15.42 21.12 2.92
C ILE A 96 -15.64 21.75 1.55
N HIS A 97 -14.68 22.53 1.07
CA HIS A 97 -14.73 23.17 -0.24
C HIS A 97 -14.88 22.13 -1.37
N ASN A 98 -14.10 21.04 -1.33
CA ASN A 98 -14.20 19.94 -2.29
C ASN A 98 -15.60 19.28 -2.26
N LEU A 99 -16.19 19.12 -1.07
CA LEU A 99 -17.55 18.56 -0.93
C LEU A 99 -18.66 19.54 -1.36
N GLU A 100 -18.37 20.83 -1.48
CA GLU A 100 -19.28 21.82 -2.05
C GLU A 100 -19.15 21.86 -3.58
N GLU A 101 -17.94 21.83 -4.12
CA GLU A 101 -17.72 21.73 -5.58
C GLU A 101 -18.31 20.45 -6.17
N MET A 102 -18.02 19.28 -5.58
CA MET A 102 -18.64 18.00 -5.98
C MET A 102 -20.17 18.04 -5.91
N LYS A 103 -20.73 18.74 -4.92
CA LYS A 103 -22.19 18.90 -4.80
C LYS A 103 -22.76 19.79 -5.89
N ASP A 104 -22.01 20.76 -6.39
CA ASP A 104 -22.45 21.71 -7.40
C ASP A 104 -22.29 21.19 -8.84
N GLU A 105 -21.35 20.28 -9.09
CA GLU A 105 -21.25 19.50 -10.34
C GLU A 105 -22.39 18.50 -10.55
N LEU A 106 -23.01 18.00 -9.47
CA LEU A 106 -24.10 17.01 -9.55
C LEU A 106 -25.45 17.61 -9.99
N THR A 107 -26.24 16.82 -10.73
CA THR A 107 -27.63 17.15 -11.01
C THR A 107 -28.50 17.11 -9.74
N PRO A 108 -29.65 17.82 -9.67
CA PRO A 108 -30.51 17.83 -8.48
C PRO A 108 -30.89 16.41 -7.99
N GLU A 109 -31.12 15.49 -8.91
CA GLU A 109 -31.47 14.09 -8.67
C GLU A 109 -30.32 13.25 -8.14
N GLU A 110 -29.06 13.71 -8.26
CA GLU A 110 -27.86 12.99 -7.83
C GLU A 110 -27.26 13.55 -6.53
N LYS A 111 -27.65 14.76 -6.10
CA LYS A 111 -27.13 15.40 -4.87
C LYS A 111 -27.37 14.58 -3.59
N TYR A 112 -28.25 13.58 -3.61
CA TYR A 112 -28.38 12.63 -2.48
C TYR A 112 -27.10 11.82 -2.25
N ARG A 113 -26.26 11.58 -3.27
CA ARG A 113 -24.98 10.86 -3.14
C ARG A 113 -24.03 11.58 -2.18
N MET A 114 -24.13 12.91 -2.08
CA MET A 114 -23.36 13.71 -1.13
C MET A 114 -23.76 13.47 0.33
N LEU A 115 -24.97 12.96 0.60
CA LEU A 115 -25.37 12.52 1.94
C LEU A 115 -24.58 11.26 2.35
N TYR A 116 -24.54 10.28 1.45
CA TYR A 116 -23.80 9.02 1.65
C TYR A 116 -22.29 9.27 1.78
N LEU A 117 -21.71 10.06 0.88
CA LEU A 117 -20.29 10.43 0.95
C LEU A 117 -19.94 11.12 2.27
N LYS A 118 -20.81 12.00 2.79
CA LYS A 118 -20.60 12.63 4.09
C LYS A 118 -20.69 11.66 5.27
N GLU A 119 -21.51 10.61 5.20
CA GLU A 119 -21.52 9.57 6.24
C GLU A 119 -20.32 8.63 6.14
N GLU A 120 -19.86 8.25 4.95
CA GLU A 120 -18.63 7.46 4.80
C GLU A 120 -17.40 8.20 5.36
N ILE A 121 -17.26 9.50 5.09
CA ILE A 121 -16.21 10.32 5.68
C ILE A 121 -16.31 10.36 7.22
N LYS A 122 -17.53 10.38 7.78
CA LYS A 122 -17.73 10.28 9.23
C LYS A 122 -17.42 8.90 9.79
N ILE A 123 -17.73 7.81 9.08
CA ILE A 123 -17.35 6.44 9.46
C ILE A 123 -15.83 6.37 9.55
N LEU A 124 -15.14 6.69 8.45
CA LEU A 124 -13.69 6.61 8.30
C LEU A 124 -12.94 7.41 9.38
N ALA A 125 -13.43 8.62 9.70
CA ALA A 125 -12.85 9.43 10.77
C ALA A 125 -12.97 8.76 12.16
N ARG A 126 -14.10 8.09 12.46
CA ARG A 126 -14.27 7.32 13.71
C ARG A 126 -13.30 6.14 13.78
N VAL A 127 -13.06 5.43 12.68
CA VAL A 127 -12.10 4.31 12.62
C VAL A 127 -10.71 4.76 13.07
N TYR A 128 -10.14 5.78 12.41
CA TYR A 128 -8.80 6.27 12.76
C TYR A 128 -8.70 6.87 14.15
N PHE A 129 -9.79 7.46 14.66
CA PHE A 129 -9.80 7.93 16.04
C PHE A 129 -9.68 6.76 17.03
N VAL A 130 -10.40 5.65 16.84
CA VAL A 130 -10.31 4.48 17.72
C VAL A 130 -8.95 3.79 17.57
N GLU A 131 -8.48 3.56 16.35
CA GLU A 131 -7.13 3.01 16.11
C GLU A 131 -6.01 3.90 16.66
N SER A 132 -6.19 5.23 16.64
CA SER A 132 -5.25 6.17 17.28
C SER A 132 -5.31 6.03 18.80
N LYS A 133 -6.51 5.93 19.38
CA LYS A 133 -6.71 5.84 20.83
C LYS A 133 -5.99 4.61 21.37
N TRP A 134 -6.18 3.45 20.76
CA TRP A 134 -5.50 2.21 21.13
C TRP A 134 -3.98 2.34 21.11
N GLY A 135 -3.42 2.91 20.04
CA GLY A 135 -1.98 3.14 19.92
C GLY A 135 -1.40 4.16 20.93
N VAL A 136 -2.22 5.03 21.52
CA VAL A 136 -1.81 5.96 22.58
C VAL A 136 -1.92 5.35 23.98
N GLU A 137 -2.98 4.58 24.22
CA GLU A 137 -3.24 3.93 25.51
C GLU A 137 -2.37 2.68 25.73
N GLY A 138 -1.59 2.26 24.71
CA GLY A 138 -0.90 0.96 24.71
C GLY A 138 -1.86 -0.22 24.71
N TYR A 139 -3.12 0.04 24.37
CA TYR A 139 -4.18 -0.97 24.33
C TYR A 139 -4.02 -1.80 23.07
N VAL A 140 -3.87 -3.11 23.26
CA VAL A 140 -3.91 -4.09 22.18
C VAL A 140 -5.35 -4.60 22.11
N PRO A 141 -6.15 -4.20 21.10
CA PRO A 141 -7.50 -4.70 20.95
C PRO A 141 -7.49 -6.21 20.70
N THR A 142 -8.58 -6.87 21.05
CA THR A 142 -8.88 -8.20 20.50
C THR A 142 -9.01 -8.12 18.97
N VAL A 143 -8.87 -9.26 18.30
CA VAL A 143 -9.06 -9.33 16.84
C VAL A 143 -10.49 -8.90 16.50
N GLU A 144 -11.49 -9.35 17.25
CA GLU A 144 -12.88 -8.95 17.09
C GLU A 144 -13.09 -7.43 17.21
N GLU A 145 -12.52 -6.78 18.22
CA GLU A 145 -12.62 -5.32 18.41
C GLU A 145 -11.93 -4.56 17.27
N HIS A 146 -10.75 -4.99 16.84
CA HIS A 146 -10.04 -4.35 15.72
C HIS A 146 -10.85 -4.43 14.43
N LEU A 147 -11.50 -5.57 14.18
CA LEU A 147 -12.22 -5.81 12.93
C LEU A 147 -13.57 -5.08 12.85
N ASP A 148 -14.29 -4.97 13.98
CA ASP A 148 -15.57 -4.24 14.06
C ASP A 148 -15.42 -2.76 13.65
N ILE A 149 -14.22 -2.17 13.83
CA ILE A 149 -13.94 -0.80 13.40
C ILE A 149 -13.27 -0.69 12.02
N SER A 150 -12.50 -1.69 11.56
CA SER A 150 -11.54 -1.48 10.45
C SER A 150 -12.16 -1.29 9.06
N GLY A 151 -13.47 -1.40 8.88
CA GLY A 151 -14.13 -1.15 7.58
C GLY A 151 -13.80 -2.18 6.49
N MET A 152 -13.09 -3.27 6.81
CA MET A 152 -13.09 -4.48 5.99
C MET A 152 -14.49 -5.09 6.09
N GLY A 153 -15.36 -4.76 5.14
CA GLY A 153 -16.75 -5.22 5.10
C GLY A 153 -16.90 -6.75 4.97
N ASP A 154 -18.15 -7.19 4.81
CA ASP A 154 -18.68 -8.58 4.90
C ASP A 154 -17.89 -9.71 4.18
N GLU A 155 -16.91 -9.39 3.36
CA GLU A 155 -16.03 -10.32 2.64
C GLU A 155 -15.00 -11.00 3.56
N ALA A 156 -14.41 -10.28 4.53
CA ALA A 156 -13.36 -10.79 5.40
C ALA A 156 -13.95 -11.27 6.73
N LYS A 157 -14.28 -12.56 6.80
CA LYS A 157 -14.85 -13.18 8.00
C LYS A 157 -13.77 -13.56 9.01
N LYS A 158 -14.17 -13.76 10.27
CA LYS A 158 -13.28 -14.13 11.40
C LYS A 158 -12.33 -15.28 11.04
N GLU A 159 -12.81 -16.28 10.33
CA GLU A 159 -12.06 -17.47 9.93
C GLU A 159 -10.89 -17.13 8.97
N ALA A 160 -10.99 -16.06 8.18
CA ALA A 160 -9.88 -15.58 7.34
C ALA A 160 -8.77 -14.94 8.19
N PHE A 161 -9.12 -14.24 9.28
CA PHE A 161 -8.15 -13.67 10.21
C PHE A 161 -7.50 -14.74 11.09
N GLU A 162 -8.27 -15.71 11.59
CA GLU A 162 -7.71 -16.89 12.27
C GLU A 162 -6.75 -17.66 11.35
N TRP A 163 -7.10 -17.82 10.07
CA TRP A 163 -6.22 -18.40 9.07
C TRP A 163 -4.93 -17.60 8.88
N VAL A 164 -4.98 -16.28 8.71
CA VAL A 164 -3.78 -15.42 8.63
C VAL A 164 -2.91 -15.52 9.89
N MET A 165 -3.53 -15.44 11.07
CA MET A 165 -2.85 -15.49 12.36
C MET A 165 -2.23 -16.86 12.69
N SER A 166 -2.70 -17.94 12.06
CA SER A 166 -2.04 -19.25 12.09
C SER A 166 -0.68 -19.28 11.38
N TYR A 167 -0.32 -18.20 10.68
CA TYR A 167 0.88 -18.02 9.86
C TYR A 167 1.05 -19.13 8.81
N PRO A 168 0.09 -19.24 7.87
CA PRO A 168 -0.07 -20.36 6.97
C PRO A 168 1.09 -20.42 5.97
N THR A 169 1.34 -21.60 5.39
CA THR A 169 2.50 -21.84 4.51
C THR A 169 2.61 -20.81 3.36
N LEU A 170 1.48 -20.38 2.78
CA LEU A 170 1.47 -19.34 1.74
C LEU A 170 2.02 -17.99 2.26
N LEU A 171 1.59 -17.54 3.44
CA LEU A 171 2.05 -16.28 4.04
C LEU A 171 3.52 -16.39 4.47
N LYS A 172 3.91 -17.52 5.06
CA LYS A 172 5.30 -17.80 5.41
C LYS A 172 6.22 -17.79 4.17
N ALA A 173 5.77 -18.39 3.06
CA ALA A 173 6.50 -18.41 1.80
C ALA A 173 6.59 -17.01 1.17
N SER A 174 5.50 -16.23 1.18
CA SER A 174 5.49 -14.82 0.77
C SER A 174 6.53 -14.00 1.55
N SER A 175 6.55 -14.11 2.89
CA SER A 175 7.53 -13.44 3.75
C SER A 175 8.98 -13.85 3.45
N ILE A 176 9.23 -15.13 3.16
CA ILE A 176 10.55 -15.63 2.74
C ILE A 176 10.97 -14.99 1.41
N ILE A 177 10.10 -14.98 0.40
CA ILE A 177 10.38 -14.36 -0.91
C ILE A 177 10.74 -12.89 -0.72
N CYS A 178 9.91 -12.13 0.01
CA CYS A 178 10.11 -10.69 0.20
C CYS A 178 11.41 -10.38 0.94
N ARG A 179 11.69 -11.05 2.06
CA ARG A 179 12.92 -10.84 2.87
C ARG A 179 14.17 -11.29 2.12
N VAL A 180 14.15 -12.46 1.49
CA VAL A 180 15.34 -13.00 0.82
C VAL A 180 15.67 -12.21 -0.45
N MET A 181 14.67 -11.74 -1.21
CA MET A 181 14.90 -10.88 -2.37
C MET A 181 15.44 -9.50 -1.98
N ASP A 182 14.90 -8.88 -0.92
CA ASP A 182 15.39 -7.63 -0.34
C ASP A 182 16.87 -7.77 0.08
N ASP A 183 17.18 -8.76 0.92
CA ASP A 183 18.53 -9.00 1.44
C ASP A 183 19.56 -9.31 0.34
N ILE A 184 19.23 -10.12 -0.66
CA ILE A 184 20.16 -10.44 -1.78
C ILE A 184 20.52 -9.19 -2.58
N ASN A 185 19.55 -8.32 -2.85
CA ASN A 185 19.71 -7.20 -3.80
C ASN A 185 20.11 -5.88 -3.14
N SER A 186 20.09 -5.83 -1.80
CA SER A 186 20.62 -4.73 -0.99
C SER A 186 21.98 -5.05 -0.33
N HIS A 187 22.41 -6.33 -0.31
CA HIS A 187 23.61 -6.84 0.37
C HIS A 187 24.85 -5.93 0.30
N GLU A 188 25.31 -5.56 -0.91
CA GLU A 188 26.53 -4.76 -1.09
C GLU A 188 26.41 -3.38 -0.42
N LEU A 189 25.25 -2.73 -0.55
CA LEU A 189 24.98 -1.40 -0.01
C LEU A 189 24.80 -1.42 1.52
N GLU A 190 24.15 -2.44 2.06
CA GLU A 190 23.94 -2.57 3.50
C GLU A 190 25.25 -2.96 4.24
N GLN A 191 26.17 -3.65 3.57
CA GLN A 191 27.55 -3.81 4.04
C GLN A 191 28.30 -2.46 4.10
N GLU A 192 28.24 -1.63 3.06
CA GLU A 192 28.85 -0.29 3.07
C GLU A 192 28.29 0.63 4.18
N ARG A 193 27.00 0.47 4.50
CA ARG A 193 26.31 1.22 5.57
C ARG A 193 26.61 0.71 6.98
N GLY A 194 27.28 -0.43 7.14
CA GLY A 194 27.48 -1.07 8.43
C GLY A 194 26.17 -1.55 9.08
N HIS A 195 25.22 -2.02 8.26
CA HIS A 195 23.92 -2.50 8.73
C HIS A 195 24.04 -3.84 9.49
N THR A 196 22.96 -4.28 10.13
CA THR A 196 22.93 -5.58 10.81
C THR A 196 23.01 -6.73 9.80
N ALA A 197 23.59 -7.86 10.19
CA ALA A 197 23.68 -9.06 9.34
C ALA A 197 22.32 -9.48 8.76
N SER A 198 22.21 -9.51 7.44
CA SER A 198 21.04 -9.96 6.68
C SER A 198 21.02 -11.48 6.56
N THR A 199 20.02 -12.02 5.83
CA THR A 199 19.95 -13.44 5.50
C THR A 199 21.19 -13.93 4.73
N VAL A 200 21.85 -13.06 3.94
CA VAL A 200 23.06 -13.41 3.18
C VAL A 200 24.23 -13.71 4.13
N GLU A 201 24.55 -12.81 5.06
CA GLU A 201 25.64 -13.00 6.03
C GLU A 201 25.33 -14.13 7.01
N CYS A 202 24.04 -14.31 7.38
CA CYS A 202 23.61 -15.44 8.18
C CYS A 202 23.89 -16.77 7.48
N TYR A 203 23.57 -16.88 6.18
CA TYR A 203 23.85 -18.07 5.39
C TYR A 203 25.36 -18.32 5.24
N MET A 204 26.14 -17.29 4.88
CA MET A 204 27.60 -17.36 4.79
C MET A 204 28.23 -17.86 6.09
N LYS A 205 27.82 -17.30 7.23
CA LYS A 205 28.32 -17.68 8.56
C LYS A 205 27.92 -19.12 8.95
N GLN A 206 26.70 -19.55 8.61
CA GLN A 206 26.20 -20.88 8.95
C GLN A 206 26.84 -21.99 8.10
N HIS A 207 27.12 -21.71 6.82
CA HIS A 207 27.55 -22.72 5.85
C HIS A 207 29.01 -22.58 5.40
N GLY A 208 29.73 -21.54 5.84
CA GLY A 208 31.12 -21.29 5.47
C GLY A 208 31.30 -20.89 4.00
N THR A 209 30.27 -20.33 3.36
CA THR A 209 30.27 -19.95 1.94
C THR A 209 30.66 -18.49 1.75
N ASP A 210 31.12 -18.14 0.55
CA ASP A 210 31.13 -16.76 0.09
C ASP A 210 29.71 -16.23 -0.23
N ALA A 211 29.60 -14.92 -0.47
CA ALA A 211 28.34 -14.25 -0.78
C ALA A 211 27.72 -14.72 -2.11
N ASN A 212 28.52 -15.04 -3.12
CA ASN A 212 28.02 -15.47 -4.43
C ASN A 212 27.33 -16.84 -4.35
N GLU A 213 27.92 -17.79 -3.62
CA GLU A 213 27.29 -19.09 -3.40
C GLU A 213 26.09 -18.97 -2.43
N ALA A 214 26.18 -18.13 -1.40
CA ALA A 214 25.04 -17.84 -0.51
C ALA A 214 23.82 -17.30 -1.29
N CYS A 215 24.01 -16.25 -2.10
CA CYS A 215 22.95 -15.67 -2.92
C CYS A 215 22.34 -16.67 -3.90
N LYS A 216 23.13 -17.55 -4.53
CA LYS A 216 22.58 -18.63 -5.39
C LYS A 216 21.71 -19.63 -4.62
N LYS A 217 22.11 -20.03 -3.41
CA LYS A 217 21.30 -20.95 -2.58
C LYS A 217 20.02 -20.29 -2.10
N LEU A 218 20.11 -19.01 -1.73
CA LEU A 218 18.96 -18.21 -1.32
C LEU A 218 17.99 -17.95 -2.49
N GLN A 219 18.46 -17.81 -3.73
CA GLN A 219 17.59 -17.81 -4.92
C GLN A 219 16.84 -19.13 -5.12
N VAL A 220 17.46 -20.29 -4.83
CA VAL A 220 16.75 -21.58 -4.85
C VAL A 220 15.66 -21.62 -3.77
N LEU A 221 15.94 -21.10 -2.57
CA LEU A 221 14.94 -20.96 -1.50
C LEU A 221 13.75 -20.08 -1.92
N VAL A 222 13.98 -18.99 -2.65
CA VAL A 222 12.92 -18.15 -3.24
C VAL A 222 12.09 -18.95 -4.27
N GLN A 223 12.74 -19.72 -5.14
CA GLN A 223 12.04 -20.57 -6.13
C GLN A 223 11.20 -21.67 -5.46
N ASP A 224 11.67 -22.25 -4.36
CA ASP A 224 10.91 -23.24 -3.58
C ASP A 224 9.73 -22.60 -2.84
N ALA A 225 9.93 -21.42 -2.24
CA ALA A 225 8.84 -20.65 -1.62
C ALA A 225 7.75 -20.27 -2.63
N TRP A 226 8.11 -19.94 -3.89
CA TRP A 226 7.11 -19.70 -4.94
C TRP A 226 6.24 -20.94 -5.24
N LYS A 227 6.78 -22.16 -5.11
CA LYS A 227 5.98 -23.39 -5.27
C LYS A 227 4.94 -23.52 -4.16
N ASP A 228 5.28 -23.12 -2.94
CA ASP A 228 4.35 -23.10 -1.80
C ASP A 228 3.27 -22.02 -1.94
N VAL A 229 3.62 -20.82 -2.42
CA VAL A 229 2.61 -19.78 -2.76
C VAL A 229 1.65 -20.30 -3.83
N ASN A 230 2.16 -20.85 -4.93
CA ASN A 230 1.34 -21.43 -6.00
C ASN A 230 0.44 -22.56 -5.48
N LYS A 231 0.97 -23.46 -4.64
CA LYS A 231 0.21 -24.55 -4.03
C LYS A 231 -0.93 -24.06 -3.13
N GLY A 232 -0.71 -23.00 -2.36
CA GLY A 232 -1.74 -22.37 -1.53
C GLY A 232 -2.85 -21.69 -2.35
N CYS A 233 -2.50 -21.11 -3.51
CA CYS A 233 -3.49 -20.53 -4.43
C CYS A 233 -4.31 -21.58 -5.18
N LEU A 234 -3.69 -22.73 -5.52
CA LEU A 234 -4.38 -23.86 -6.17
C LEU A 234 -5.26 -24.67 -5.21
N ASN A 235 -5.05 -24.54 -3.90
CA ASN A 235 -5.80 -25.23 -2.85
C ASN A 235 -6.25 -24.23 -1.78
N PRO A 236 -7.10 -23.24 -2.14
CA PRO A 236 -7.53 -22.20 -1.22
C PRO A 236 -8.30 -22.84 -0.06
N THR A 237 -8.08 -22.32 1.15
CA THR A 237 -8.88 -22.73 2.31
C THR A 237 -10.29 -22.14 2.16
N ALA A 238 -11.34 -22.94 2.36
CA ALA A 238 -12.73 -22.51 2.14
C ALA A 238 -13.17 -21.29 2.99
N ALA A 239 -12.42 -20.97 4.04
CA ALA A 239 -12.58 -19.79 4.89
C ALA A 239 -12.01 -18.49 4.29
N VAL A 240 -11.23 -18.55 3.20
CA VAL A 240 -10.47 -17.41 2.66
C VAL A 240 -10.88 -17.17 1.20
N PRO A 241 -11.56 -16.04 0.89
CA PRO A 241 -11.84 -15.64 -0.48
C PRO A 241 -10.58 -15.50 -1.34
N MET A 242 -10.69 -15.82 -2.63
CA MET A 242 -9.58 -15.65 -3.58
C MET A 242 -9.08 -14.20 -3.64
N SER A 243 -9.97 -13.21 -3.49
CA SER A 243 -9.62 -11.78 -3.43
C SER A 243 -8.62 -11.44 -2.31
N LEU A 244 -8.66 -12.14 -1.17
CA LEU A 244 -7.67 -11.97 -0.09
C LEU A 244 -6.35 -12.68 -0.39
N LEU A 245 -6.38 -13.84 -1.04
CA LEU A 245 -5.16 -14.55 -1.47
C LEU A 245 -4.44 -13.78 -2.58
N GLU A 246 -5.19 -13.20 -3.52
CA GLU A 246 -4.67 -12.36 -4.60
C GLU A 246 -3.90 -11.15 -4.07
N ARG A 247 -4.34 -10.52 -2.98
CA ARG A 247 -3.57 -9.44 -2.31
C ARG A 247 -2.20 -9.91 -1.82
N ILE A 248 -2.12 -11.09 -1.19
CA ILE A 248 -0.83 -11.65 -0.73
C ILE A 248 0.06 -12.00 -1.93
N VAL A 249 -0.52 -12.56 -2.99
CA VAL A 249 0.21 -12.86 -4.24
C VAL A 249 0.72 -11.60 -4.92
N ASN A 250 -0.12 -10.57 -5.07
CA ASN A 250 0.25 -9.31 -5.71
C ASN A 250 1.31 -8.57 -4.91
N PHE A 251 1.22 -8.54 -3.57
CA PHE A 251 2.30 -8.07 -2.69
C PHE A 251 3.62 -8.80 -2.97
N THR A 252 3.59 -10.13 -3.03
CA THR A 252 4.78 -10.96 -3.29
C THR A 252 5.39 -10.69 -4.67
N ARG A 253 4.54 -10.57 -5.70
CA ARG A 253 4.95 -10.25 -7.08
C ARG A 253 5.56 -8.85 -7.19
N SER A 254 4.97 -7.86 -6.52
CA SER A 254 5.47 -6.49 -6.47
C SER A 254 6.82 -6.41 -5.76
N MET A 255 6.99 -7.11 -4.64
CA MET A 255 8.28 -7.21 -3.95
C MET A 255 9.36 -7.90 -4.80
N GLU A 256 9.01 -8.98 -5.50
CA GLU A 256 9.94 -9.62 -6.44
C GLU A 256 10.31 -8.71 -7.62
N ASP A 257 9.35 -7.99 -8.23
CA ASP A 257 9.62 -7.10 -9.36
C ASP A 257 10.56 -5.94 -8.99
N ILE A 258 10.36 -5.34 -7.82
CA ILE A 258 11.17 -4.22 -7.32
C ILE A 258 12.62 -4.65 -7.03
N HIS A 259 12.81 -5.86 -6.50
CA HIS A 259 14.12 -6.38 -6.11
C HIS A 259 14.68 -7.40 -7.12
N LYS A 260 14.16 -7.48 -8.35
CA LYS A 260 14.45 -8.61 -9.26
C LYS A 260 15.93 -8.77 -9.65
N ASN A 261 16.62 -7.65 -9.82
CA ASN A 261 18.01 -7.59 -10.30
C ASN A 261 18.90 -6.65 -9.45
N ILE A 262 18.29 -5.70 -8.75
CA ILE A 262 18.87 -4.64 -7.93
C ILE A 262 17.80 -4.17 -6.94
N ASP A 263 18.19 -3.54 -5.83
CA ASP A 263 17.27 -2.72 -5.02
C ASP A 263 16.85 -1.47 -5.83
N SER A 264 15.76 -1.62 -6.60
CA SER A 264 15.18 -0.55 -7.41
C SER A 264 14.39 0.47 -6.58
N TYR A 265 14.14 0.21 -5.29
CA TYR A 265 13.45 1.12 -4.38
C TYR A 265 14.41 2.19 -3.85
N THR A 266 15.61 1.78 -3.43
CA THR A 266 16.70 2.71 -3.07
C THR A 266 17.28 3.37 -4.32
N HIS A 267 17.57 2.60 -5.38
CA HIS A 267 18.17 3.08 -6.63
C HIS A 267 17.11 3.41 -7.70
N SER A 268 16.11 4.21 -7.34
CA SER A 268 14.94 4.46 -8.20
C SER A 268 15.22 5.07 -9.57
N ASN A 269 16.39 5.69 -9.79
CA ASN A 269 16.87 6.20 -11.08
C ASN A 269 17.16 5.13 -12.15
N THR A 270 17.01 3.85 -11.84
CA THR A 270 17.28 2.69 -12.70
C THR A 270 15.98 2.16 -13.35
N THR A 271 15.77 0.83 -13.41
CA THR A 271 14.57 0.19 -13.98
C THR A 271 13.25 0.64 -13.36
N MET A 272 13.25 1.10 -12.10
CA MET A 272 12.06 1.67 -11.46
C MET A 272 11.56 2.92 -12.20
N LYS A 273 12.46 3.85 -12.58
CA LYS A 273 12.10 5.06 -13.32
C LYS A 273 11.48 4.76 -14.68
N ASP A 274 12.01 3.77 -15.40
CA ASP A 274 11.47 3.37 -16.70
C ASP A 274 10.09 2.71 -16.55
N ARG A 275 9.89 1.86 -15.53
CA ARG A 275 8.58 1.26 -15.20
C ARG A 275 7.55 2.30 -14.79
N ILE A 276 7.90 3.24 -13.90
CA ILE A 276 7.07 4.39 -13.53
C ILE A 276 6.71 5.21 -14.77
N THR A 277 7.66 5.42 -15.67
CA THR A 277 7.43 6.18 -16.92
C THR A 277 6.47 5.45 -17.86
N LEU A 278 6.63 4.13 -18.04
CA LEU A 278 5.71 3.32 -18.86
C LEU A 278 4.30 3.23 -18.25
N LEU A 279 4.22 2.92 -16.96
CA LEU A 279 2.95 2.72 -16.25
C LEU A 279 2.18 4.03 -16.05
N LEU A 280 2.86 5.12 -15.71
CA LEU A 280 2.23 6.38 -15.27
C LEU A 280 2.43 7.55 -16.24
N LEU A 281 3.32 7.50 -17.23
CA LEU A 281 3.64 8.66 -18.11
C LEU A 281 3.50 8.40 -19.63
N GLN A 282 3.45 7.14 -20.09
CA GLN A 282 3.32 6.81 -21.51
C GLN A 282 2.01 6.05 -21.81
N PRO A 283 1.03 6.66 -22.50
CA PRO A 283 -0.18 5.95 -22.92
C PRO A 283 0.12 5.01 -24.08
N VAL A 284 -0.64 3.91 -24.17
CA VAL A 284 -0.55 2.97 -25.29
C VAL A 284 -1.27 3.58 -26.50
N PRO A 285 -0.62 3.71 -27.68
CA PRO A 285 -1.28 4.23 -28.87
C PRO A 285 -2.45 3.33 -29.28
N VAL A 286 -3.67 3.88 -29.31
CA VAL A 286 -4.92 3.20 -29.70
C VAL A 286 -4.94 2.99 -31.21
#